data_AF-A0AAD2YT07-F1
#
_entry.id   AF-A0AAD2YT07-F1
#
_cell.length_a   1.000
_cell.length_b   1.000
_cell.length_c   1.000
_cell.angle_alpha   90.00
_cell.angle_beta   90.00
_cell.angle_gamma   90.00
#
_symmetry.space_group_name_H-M   'P 1'
#
loop_
_entity.id
_entity.type
_entity.pdbx_description
1 polymer ?
#
loop_
_entity_poly.entity_id
_entity_poly.type
_entity_poly.pdbx_seq_one_letter_code
_entity_poly.pdbx_strand_id
1 'polypeptide(L)'
;MNLTEKSAHLAWCALVALALARQNGDVVSPVQENLFLTRWLATALKQRRFSRDVAPDIEWLLKQGRQLGVNAKLARKLNYLWRSSSGELSAQNDLFRLTHALETAKDMCWNYRLCSYPE
;
A
#
# COMPACT_ATOMS: atom_id res chain seq x y z
N MET A 1 11.52 15.70 7.96
CA MET A 1 10.90 14.52 7.33
C MET A 1 9.59 14.96 6.69
N ASN A 2 9.53 14.93 5.37
CA ASN A 2 8.38 15.35 4.57
C ASN A 2 7.22 14.36 4.73
N LEU A 3 5.98 14.76 4.45
CA LEU A 3 4.80 13.90 4.62
C LEU A 3 4.92 12.59 3.83
N THR A 4 5.53 12.64 2.65
CA THR A 4 5.84 11.47 1.80
C THR A 4 6.78 10.50 2.50
N GLU A 5 7.87 10.97 3.09
CA GLU A 5 8.84 10.15 3.82
C GLU A 5 8.24 9.50 5.08
N LYS A 6 7.38 10.24 5.80
CA LYS A 6 6.66 9.70 6.98
C LYS A 6 5.69 8.58 6.58
N SER A 7 5.00 8.78 5.46
CA SER A 7 4.11 7.80 4.85
C SER A 7 4.89 6.58 4.36
N ALA A 8 6.06 6.80 3.75
CA ALA A 8 6.99 5.76 3.34
C ALA A 8 7.36 4.88 4.53
N HIS A 9 7.85 5.49 5.60
CA HIS A 9 8.28 4.78 6.79
C HIS A 9 7.16 3.91 7.39
N LEU A 10 5.93 4.44 7.45
CA LEU A 10 4.75 3.65 7.85
C LEU A 10 4.55 2.41 6.96
N ALA A 11 4.57 2.60 5.64
CA ALA A 11 4.37 1.49 4.70
C ALA A 11 5.47 0.45 4.79
N TRP A 12 6.74 0.87 4.88
CA TRP A 12 7.86 -0.05 5.06
C TRP A 12 7.72 -0.86 6.34
N CYS A 13 7.45 -0.21 7.48
CA CYS A 13 7.26 -0.90 8.75
C CYS A 13 6.11 -1.94 8.68
N ALA A 14 5.01 -1.60 8.02
CA ALA A 14 3.88 -2.50 7.86
C ALA A 14 4.21 -3.70 6.94
N LEU A 15 4.94 -3.47 5.85
CA LEU A 15 5.37 -4.51 4.91
C LEU A 15 6.40 -5.46 5.54
N VAL A 16 7.36 -4.92 6.29
CA VAL A 16 8.35 -5.73 7.03
C VAL A 16 7.66 -6.57 8.09
N ALA A 17 6.74 -5.99 8.87
CA ALA A 17 5.96 -6.74 9.86
C ALA A 17 5.15 -7.88 9.21
N LEU A 18 4.55 -7.64 8.04
CA LEU A 18 3.85 -8.66 7.28
C LEU A 18 4.79 -9.75 6.77
N ALA A 19 5.96 -9.40 6.26
CA ALA A 19 6.96 -10.37 5.80
C ALA A 19 7.45 -11.27 6.94
N LEU A 20 7.70 -10.70 8.12
CA LEU A 20 8.07 -11.47 9.32
C LEU A 20 6.95 -12.42 9.75
N ALA A 21 5.70 -11.97 9.75
CA ALA A 21 4.55 -12.82 10.07
C ALA A 21 4.36 -13.98 9.07
N ARG A 22 4.68 -13.75 7.78
CA ARG A 22 4.69 -14.82 6.77
C ARG A 22 5.82 -15.83 7.01
N GLN A 23 7.02 -15.34 7.36
CA GLN A 23 8.15 -16.23 7.68
C GLN A 23 7.89 -17.09 8.92
N ASN A 24 7.18 -16.56 9.91
CA ASN A 24 6.78 -17.30 11.10
C ASN A 24 5.62 -18.28 10.86
N GLY A 25 4.99 -18.25 9.67
CA GLY A 25 3.83 -19.07 9.35
C GLY A 25 2.49 -18.56 9.90
N ASP A 26 2.48 -17.38 10.53
CA ASP A 26 1.26 -16.77 11.10
C ASP A 26 0.29 -16.27 10.01
N VAL A 27 0.82 -15.97 8.82
CA VAL A 27 0.06 -15.45 7.68
C VAL A 27 0.36 -16.28 6.43
N VAL A 28 -0.63 -17.08 6.02
CA VAL A 28 -0.51 -17.98 4.86
C VAL A 28 -1.55 -17.64 3.78
N SER A 29 -2.64 -16.96 4.16
CA SER A 29 -3.74 -16.60 3.27
C SER A 29 -3.94 -15.08 3.12
N PRO A 30 -4.53 -14.62 2.00
CA PRO A 30 -4.92 -13.22 1.82
C PRO A 30 -5.85 -12.69 2.92
N VAL A 31 -6.68 -13.57 3.50
CA VAL A 31 -7.56 -13.22 4.63
C VAL A 31 -6.75 -12.89 5.88
N GLN A 32 -5.80 -13.76 6.23
CA GLN A 32 -4.92 -13.56 7.38
C GLN A 32 -4.04 -12.33 7.22
N GLU A 33 -3.58 -12.06 6.00
CA GLU A 33 -2.81 -10.87 5.68
C GLU A 33 -3.59 -9.59 5.95
N ASN A 34 -4.83 -9.51 5.47
CA ASN A 34 -5.67 -8.34 5.71
C ASN A 34 -6.01 -8.18 7.21
N LEU A 35 -6.28 -9.29 7.90
CA LEU A 35 -6.53 -9.30 9.34
C LEU A 35 -5.30 -8.85 10.14
N PHE A 36 -4.12 -9.35 9.78
CA PHE A 36 -2.84 -8.99 10.39
C PHE A 36 -2.58 -7.50 10.22
N LEU A 37 -2.66 -6.98 8.99
CA LEU A 37 -2.42 -5.56 8.71
C LEU A 37 -3.43 -4.66 9.43
N THR A 38 -4.70 -5.04 9.46
CA THR A 38 -5.74 -4.28 10.19
C THR A 38 -5.43 -4.22 11.69
N ARG A 39 -5.03 -5.34 12.30
CA ARG A 39 -4.63 -5.39 13.73
C ARG A 39 -3.35 -4.61 14.00
N TRP A 40 -2.37 -4.72 13.10
CA TRP A 40 -1.10 -4.02 13.19
C TRP A 40 -1.30 -2.50 13.11
N LEU A 41 -2.08 -2.01 12.14
CA LEU A 41 -2.43 -0.60 11.99
C LEU A 41 -3.21 -0.05 13.20
N ALA A 42 -4.16 -0.84 13.73
CA ALA A 42 -4.90 -0.45 14.93
C ALA A 42 -3.99 -0.32 16.15
N THR A 43 -3.03 -1.25 16.29
CA THR A 43 -2.03 -1.21 17.36
C THR A 43 -1.08 -0.02 17.19
N ALA A 44 -0.61 0.23 15.98
CA ALA A 44 0.26 1.36 15.66
C ALA A 44 -0.40 2.71 15.96
N LEU A 45 -1.69 2.86 15.63
CA LEU A 45 -2.47 4.06 15.93
C LEU A 45 -2.66 4.24 17.44
N LYS A 46 -3.07 3.17 18.14
CA LYS A 46 -3.28 3.18 19.61
C LYS A 46 -2.01 3.55 20.35
N GLN A 47 -0.87 3.05 19.91
CA GLN A 47 0.44 3.31 20.53
C GLN A 47 1.09 4.62 20.03
N ARG A 48 0.44 5.35 19.11
CA ARG A 48 0.97 6.59 18.50
C ARG A 48 2.42 6.43 18.00
N ARG A 49 2.71 5.27 17.38
CA ARG A 49 4.07 4.93 16.90
C ARG A 49 4.54 5.82 15.73
N PHE A 50 3.61 6.46 15.04
CA PHE A 50 3.86 7.32 13.89
C PHE A 50 3.48 8.76 14.19
N SER A 51 4.02 9.69 13.38
CA SER A 51 3.69 11.11 13.48
C SER A 51 2.18 11.35 13.33
N ARG A 52 1.67 12.40 13.95
CA ARG A 52 0.24 12.77 13.85
C ARG A 52 -0.18 13.06 12.41
N ASP A 53 0.75 13.49 11.56
CA ASP A 53 0.48 13.79 10.16
C ASP A 53 0.04 12.56 9.35
N VAL A 54 0.47 11.36 9.76
CA VAL A 54 0.14 10.08 9.10
C VAL A 54 -1.04 9.36 9.77
N ALA A 55 -1.55 9.90 10.88
CA ALA A 55 -2.68 9.30 11.59
C ALA A 55 -3.98 9.24 10.74
N PRO A 56 -4.34 10.29 9.96
CA PRO A 56 -5.48 10.21 9.05
C PRO A 56 -5.35 9.10 8.01
N ASP A 57 -4.13 8.86 7.49
CA ASP A 57 -3.88 7.80 6.51
C ASP A 57 -4.05 6.41 7.14
N ILE A 58 -3.58 6.23 8.38
CA ILE A 58 -3.77 4.99 9.14
C ILE A 58 -5.26 4.73 9.41
N GLU A 59 -6.02 5.76 9.80
CA GLU A 59 -7.46 5.66 10.01
C GLU A 59 -8.21 5.31 8.72
N TRP A 60 -7.82 5.92 7.60
CA TRP A 60 -8.37 5.61 6.29
C TRP A 60 -8.08 4.16 5.90
N LEU A 61 -6.84 3.68 6.05
CA LEU A 61 -6.46 2.29 5.78
C LEU A 61 -7.23 1.30 6.66
N LEU A 62 -7.46 1.63 7.94
CA LEU A 62 -8.27 0.83 8.85
C LEU A 62 -9.73 0.74 8.41
N LYS A 63 -10.31 1.87 7.97
CA LYS A 63 -11.68 1.90 7.44
C LYS A 63 -11.80 1.00 6.21
N GLN A 64 -10.83 1.08 5.28
CA GLN A 64 -10.79 0.23 4.10
C GLN A 64 -10.66 -1.25 4.46
N GLY A 65 -9.74 -1.60 5.37
CA GLY A 65 -9.53 -2.98 5.83
C GLY A 65 -10.76 -3.61 6.47
N ARG A 66 -11.52 -2.81 7.23
CA ARG A 66 -12.76 -3.25 7.89
C ARG A 66 -13.95 -3.37 6.94
N GLN A 67 -14.10 -2.43 6.01
CA GLN A 67 -15.25 -2.40 5.09
C GLN A 67 -15.12 -3.41 3.95
N LEU A 68 -13.91 -3.56 3.39
CA LEU A 68 -13.70 -4.39 2.19
C LEU A 68 -13.10 -5.75 2.52
N GLY A 69 -12.66 -5.98 3.76
CA GLY A 69 -12.01 -7.24 4.15
C GLY A 69 -10.86 -7.57 3.22
N VAL A 70 -10.80 -8.81 2.74
CA VAL A 70 -9.77 -9.28 1.79
C VAL A 70 -9.69 -8.42 0.52
N ASN A 71 -10.81 -7.85 0.08
CA ASN A 71 -10.87 -7.01 -1.12
C ASN A 71 -10.20 -5.63 -0.91
N ALA A 72 -9.88 -5.25 0.33
CA ALA A 72 -9.16 -4.02 0.63
C ALA A 72 -7.75 -4.01 0.01
N LYS A 73 -7.15 -5.19 -0.22
CA LYS A 73 -5.79 -5.36 -0.75
C LYS A 73 -4.77 -4.46 -0.02
N LEU A 74 -4.83 -4.40 1.32
CA LEU A 74 -4.07 -3.45 2.14
C LEU A 74 -2.56 -3.50 1.88
N ALA A 75 -1.98 -4.71 1.78
CA ALA A 75 -0.55 -4.85 1.50
C ALA A 75 -0.16 -4.22 0.16
N ARG A 76 -1.02 -4.31 -0.84
CA ARG A 76 -0.79 -3.72 -2.16
C ARG A 76 -0.82 -2.20 -2.10
N LYS A 77 -1.78 -1.62 -1.36
CA LYS A 77 -1.85 -0.17 -1.11
C LYS A 77 -0.60 0.32 -0.35
N LEU A 78 -0.15 -0.42 0.66
CA LEU A 78 1.08 -0.12 1.40
C LEU A 78 2.32 -0.23 0.51
N ASN A 79 2.42 -1.26 -0.33
CA ASN A 79 3.52 -1.42 -1.29
C ASN A 79 3.57 -0.27 -2.30
N TYR A 80 2.42 0.14 -2.84
CA TYR A 80 2.32 1.33 -3.69
C TYR A 80 2.79 2.59 -2.96
N LEU A 81 2.26 2.83 -1.75
CA LEU A 81 2.62 3.99 -0.94
C LEU A 81 4.13 4.01 -0.69
N TRP A 82 4.74 2.89 -0.30
CA TRP A 82 6.19 2.76 -0.14
C TRP A 82 6.94 3.10 -1.43
N ARG A 83 6.65 2.44 -2.55
CA ARG A 83 7.35 2.66 -3.84
C ARG A 83 7.25 4.10 -4.34
N SER A 84 6.08 4.72 -4.15
CA SER A 84 5.83 6.11 -4.58
C SER A 84 6.57 7.14 -3.73
N SER A 85 6.90 6.78 -2.48
CA SER A 85 7.47 7.69 -1.49
C SER A 85 8.94 7.43 -1.18
N SER A 86 9.47 6.24 -1.49
CA SER A 86 10.90 5.90 -1.39
C SER A 86 11.74 6.51 -2.52
N GLY A 87 11.13 7.18 -3.50
CA GLY A 87 11.83 7.70 -4.69
C GLY A 87 12.34 6.61 -5.63
N GLU A 88 12.07 5.33 -5.32
CA GLU A 88 12.54 4.20 -6.10
C GLU A 88 11.80 4.13 -7.45
N LEU A 89 10.52 4.53 -7.49
CA LEU A 89 9.78 4.74 -8.73
C LEU A 89 10.36 5.88 -9.60
N SER A 90 10.92 6.94 -9.02
CA SER A 90 11.60 7.98 -9.80
C SER A 90 13.01 7.58 -10.26
N ALA A 91 13.62 6.59 -9.61
CA ALA A 91 14.88 5.98 -10.03
C ALA A 91 14.68 4.91 -11.11
N GLN A 92 13.47 4.37 -11.28
CA GLN A 92 13.12 3.47 -12.38
C GLN A 92 12.92 4.22 -13.69
N ASN A 93 13.18 3.55 -14.82
CA ASN A 93 13.02 4.15 -16.14
C ASN A 93 11.57 4.55 -16.45
N ASP A 94 11.39 5.46 -17.42
CA ASP A 94 10.07 6.02 -17.75
C ASP A 94 9.06 4.98 -18.24
N LEU A 95 9.52 3.92 -18.91
CA LEU A 95 8.66 2.82 -19.35
C LEU A 95 8.06 2.06 -18.16
N PHE A 96 8.89 1.71 -17.17
CA PHE A 96 8.45 1.02 -15.96
C PHE A 96 7.46 1.88 -15.17
N ARG A 97 7.73 3.19 -15.07
CA ARG A 97 6.83 4.17 -14.44
C ARG A 97 5.48 4.23 -15.15
N LEU A 98 5.48 4.22 -16.49
CA LEU A 98 4.28 4.23 -17.31
C LEU A 98 3.47 2.93 -17.18
N THR A 99 4.11 1.77 -17.30
CA THR A 99 3.45 0.47 -17.18
C THR A 99 2.82 0.29 -15.80
N HIS A 100 3.56 0.65 -14.75
CA HIS A 100 3.06 0.59 -13.38
C HIS A 100 1.87 1.55 -13.15
N ALA A 101 1.90 2.75 -13.73
CA ALA A 101 0.78 3.68 -13.68
C ALA A 101 -0.47 3.13 -14.39
N LEU A 102 -0.30 2.50 -15.56
CA LEU A 102 -1.40 1.90 -16.32
C LEU A 102 -2.02 0.69 -15.60
N GLU A 103 -1.21 -0.20 -15.03
CA GLU A 103 -1.69 -1.31 -14.21
C GLU A 103 -2.46 -0.81 -12.98
N THR A 104 -1.94 0.23 -12.33
CA THR A 104 -2.58 0.86 -11.17
C THR A 104 -3.93 1.50 -11.56
N ALA A 105 -4.00 2.20 -12.69
CA ALA A 105 -5.25 2.77 -13.20
C ALA A 105 -6.29 1.69 -13.50
N LYS A 106 -5.87 0.58 -14.13
CA LYS A 106 -6.73 -0.58 -14.38
C LYS A 106 -7.31 -1.15 -13.09
N ASP A 107 -6.49 -1.26 -12.04
CA ASP A 107 -6.90 -1.72 -10.73
C ASP A 107 -7.81 -0.74 -9.97
N MET A 108 -7.84 0.53 -10.37
CA MET A 108 -8.79 1.54 -9.91
C MET A 108 -10.04 1.61 -10.80
N CYS A 109 -10.27 0.59 -11.63
CA CYS A 109 -11.38 0.48 -12.58
C CYS A 109 -11.38 1.55 -13.69
N TRP A 110 -10.22 2.15 -14.01
CA TRP A 110 -10.11 3.02 -15.18
C TRP A 110 -9.98 2.17 -16.45
N ASN A 111 -10.85 2.42 -17.42
CA ASN A 111 -10.78 1.80 -18.73
C ASN A 111 -9.88 2.65 -19.64
N TYR A 112 -8.77 2.09 -20.09
CA TYR A 112 -7.94 2.67 -21.15
C TYR A 112 -8.03 1.81 -22.41
N ARG A 113 -7.91 2.43 -23.58
CA ARG A 113 -7.79 1.75 -24.87
C ARG A 113 -6.59 2.30 -25.61
N LEU A 114 -5.90 1.44 -26.36
CA LEU A 114 -4.90 1.91 -27.31
C LEU A 114 -5.63 2.60 -28.47
N CYS A 115 -5.38 3.89 -28.66
CA CYS A 115 -5.77 4.56 -29.90
C CYS A 115 -4.75 4.21 -30.98
N SER A 116 -5.09 3.27 -31.85
CA SER A 116 -4.44 3.14 -33.15
C SER A 116 -4.94 4.28 -34.03
N TYR A 117 -4.03 5.08 -34.59
CA TYR A 117 -4.39 6.05 -35.62
C TYR A 117 -4.93 5.30 -36.86
N PRO A 118 -6.00 5.77 -37.50
CA PRO A 118 -6.39 5.25 -38.81
C PRO A 118 -5.33 5.69 -39.83
N GLU A 119 -4.87 4.74 -40.64
CA GLU A 119 -3.98 4.97 -41.79
C GLU A 119 -4.58 5.95 -42.80
#